data_AF-A0A7W2SB05-F1
#
_entry.id   AF-A0A7W2SB05-F1
#
_cell.length_a   1.000
_cell.length_b   1.000
_cell.length_c   1.000
_cell.angle_alpha   90.00
_cell.angle_beta   90.00
_cell.angle_gamma   90.00
#
_symmetry.space_group_name_H-M   'P 1'
#
loop_
_entity.id
_entity.type
_entity.pdbx_description
1 polymer ?
#
loop_
_entity_poly.entity_id
_entity_poly.type
_entity_poly.pdbx_seq_one_letter_code
_entity_poly.pdbx_strand_id
1 'polypeptide(L)'
;MYLIINQRRIENPIAIVAMFLFALSAVAIGISIVLFVLLPLVGVVISSILALVLVIIIPIILWLILPVILLTIITWFFGRFLK
;
A
#
# COMPACT_ATOMS: atom_id res chain seq x y z
N MET A 1 -33.93 -17.31 -16.56
CA MET A 1 -32.94 -16.52 -17.32
C MET A 1 -32.48 -17.40 -18.47
N TYR A 2 -32.77 -17.04 -19.73
CA TYR A 2 -32.46 -17.87 -20.88
C TYR A 2 -31.20 -17.35 -21.55
N LEU A 3 -30.22 -18.23 -21.76
CA LEU A 3 -28.94 -17.86 -22.35
C LEU A 3 -29.01 -18.18 -23.86
N ILE A 4 -28.90 -17.14 -24.69
CA ILE A 4 -29.00 -17.25 -26.15
C ILE A 4 -27.62 -16.96 -26.72
N ILE A 5 -27.04 -17.93 -27.43
CA ILE A 5 -25.77 -17.77 -28.16
C ILE A 5 -26.05 -18.12 -29.61
N ASN A 6 -25.67 -17.24 -30.53
CA ASN A 6 -25.82 -17.46 -31.97
C ASN A 6 -27.25 -17.89 -32.36
N GLN A 7 -28.25 -17.16 -31.85
CA GLN A 7 -29.70 -17.41 -32.02
C GLN A 7 -30.22 -18.78 -31.54
N ARG A 8 -29.40 -19.61 -30.89
CA ARG A 8 -29.86 -20.84 -30.23
C ARG A 8 -30.02 -20.63 -28.74
N ARG A 9 -31.16 -21.11 -28.20
CA ARG A 9 -31.35 -21.21 -26.75
C ARG A 9 -30.50 -22.34 -26.21
N ILE A 10 -29.65 -22.01 -25.23
CA ILE A 10 -28.91 -22.99 -24.46
C ILE A 10 -29.74 -23.29 -23.22
N GLU A 11 -30.28 -24.51 -23.14
CA GLU A 11 -31.10 -24.97 -22.02
C GLU A 11 -30.27 -25.78 -21.01
N ASN A 12 -29.05 -26.17 -21.38
CA ASN A 12 -28.19 -26.95 -20.50
C ASN A 12 -27.65 -26.07 -19.35
N PRO A 13 -28.01 -26.35 -18.09
CA PRO A 13 -27.60 -25.54 -16.93
C PRO A 13 -26.08 -25.54 -16.72
N ILE A 14 -25.37 -26.61 -17.09
CA ILE A 14 -23.90 -26.68 -16.96
C ILE A 14 -23.23 -25.69 -17.91
N ALA A 15 -23.73 -25.58 -19.14
CA ALA A 15 -23.19 -24.66 -20.13
C ALA A 15 -23.41 -23.19 -19.73
N ILE A 16 -24.55 -22.88 -19.09
CA ILE A 16 -24.84 -21.54 -18.55
C ILE A 16 -23.85 -21.17 -17.45
N VAL A 17 -23.58 -22.08 -16.51
CA VAL A 17 -22.62 -21.86 -15.42
C VAL A 17 -21.19 -21.71 -15.96
N ALA A 18 -20.78 -22.55 -16.90
CA ALA A 18 -19.45 -22.48 -17.50
C ALA A 18 -19.20 -21.14 -18.22
N MET A 19 -20.20 -20.64 -18.96
CA MET A 19 -20.16 -19.30 -19.58
C MET A 19 -19.99 -18.18 -18.55
N PHE A 20 -20.71 -18.27 -17.44
CA PHE A 20 -20.62 -17.27 -16.38
C PHE A 20 -19.25 -17.27 -15.70
N LEU A 21 -18.71 -18.46 -15.42
CA LEU A 21 -17.37 -18.64 -14.88
C LEU A 21 -16.28 -18.14 -15.85
N PHE A 22 -16.47 -18.36 -17.15
CA PHE A 22 -15.56 -17.84 -18.17
C PHE A 22 -15.57 -16.31 -18.25
N ALA A 23 -16.76 -15.69 -18.15
CA ALA A 23 -16.86 -14.23 -18.09
C ALA A 23 -16.17 -13.67 -16.83
N LEU A 24 -16.39 -14.31 -15.67
CA LEU A 24 -15.74 -13.93 -14.41
C LEU A 24 -14.21 -14.08 -14.49
N SER A 25 -13.71 -15.18 -15.07
CA SER A 25 -12.26 -15.38 -15.20
C SER A 25 -11.62 -14.37 -16.13
N ALA A 26 -12.27 -13.99 -17.23
CA ALA A 26 -11.78 -12.93 -18.12
C ALA A 26 -11.66 -11.58 -17.39
N VAL A 27 -12.65 -11.21 -16.57
CA VAL A 27 -12.60 -10.00 -15.74
C VAL A 27 -11.47 -10.08 -14.71
N ALA A 28 -11.33 -11.22 -14.05
CA ALA A 28 -10.26 -11.44 -13.07
C ALA A 28 -8.86 -11.33 -13.69
N ILE A 29 -8.67 -11.81 -14.93
CA ILE A 29 -7.42 -11.64 -15.67
C ILE A 29 -7.13 -10.15 -15.91
N GLY A 30 -8.13 -9.38 -16.35
CA GLY A 30 -7.99 -7.94 -16.55
C GLY A 30 -7.57 -7.21 -15.27
N ILE A 31 -8.23 -7.51 -14.14
CA ILE A 31 -7.90 -6.93 -12.84
C ILE A 31 -6.48 -7.35 -12.39
N SER A 32 -6.11 -8.61 -12.58
CA SER A 32 -4.80 -9.14 -12.23
C SER A 32 -3.67 -8.41 -12.95
N ILE A 33 -3.82 -8.12 -14.26
CA ILE A 33 -2.84 -7.36 -15.04
C ILE A 33 -2.68 -5.95 -14.47
N VAL A 34 -3.80 -5.28 -14.15
CA VAL A 34 -3.77 -3.94 -13.57
C VAL A 34 -3.06 -3.94 -12.21
N LEU A 35 -3.40 -4.90 -11.34
CA LEU A 35 -2.76 -5.03 -10.03
C LEU A 35 -1.28 -5.39 -10.14
N PHE A 36 -0.90 -6.24 -11.09
CA PHE A 36 0.49 -6.62 -11.33
C PHE A 36 1.37 -5.40 -11.66
N VAL A 37 0.82 -4.41 -12.37
CA VAL A 37 1.56 -3.17 -12.69
C VAL A 37 1.50 -2.17 -11.54
N LEU A 38 0.35 -2.01 -10.88
CA LEU A 38 0.17 -0.99 -9.84
C LEU A 38 0.83 -1.37 -8.50
N LEU A 39 0.81 -2.64 -8.10
CA LEU A 39 1.35 -3.09 -6.81
C LEU A 39 2.85 -2.80 -6.65
N PRO A 40 3.73 -3.07 -7.64
CA PRO A 40 5.13 -2.67 -7.56
C PRO A 40 5.31 -1.17 -7.38
N LEU A 41 4.49 -0.36 -8.07
CA LEU A 41 4.56 1.09 -7.98
C LEU A 41 4.24 1.58 -6.55
N VAL A 42 3.18 1.02 -5.95
CA VAL A 42 2.83 1.27 -4.55
C VAL A 42 3.97 0.83 -3.62
N GLY A 43 4.57 -0.32 -3.88
CA GLY A 43 5.72 -0.82 -3.11
C GLY A 43 6.91 0.14 -3.14
N VAL A 44 7.27 0.67 -4.31
CA VAL A 44 8.36 1.65 -4.46
C VAL A 44 8.05 2.95 -3.72
N VAL A 45 6.83 3.49 -3.87
CA VAL A 45 6.44 4.73 -3.19
C VAL A 45 6.52 4.55 -1.67
N ILE A 46 5.92 3.50 -1.11
CA ILE A 46 5.95 3.26 0.33
C ILE A 46 7.39 3.05 0.81
N SER A 47 8.19 2.26 0.09
CA SER A 47 9.58 2.02 0.44
C SER A 47 10.40 3.31 0.46
N SER A 48 10.22 4.19 -0.52
CA SER A 48 10.93 5.48 -0.60
C SER A 48 10.57 6.42 0.56
N ILE A 49 9.29 6.48 0.94
CA ILE A 49 8.82 7.29 2.08
C ILE A 49 9.41 6.74 3.38
N LEU A 50 9.35 5.41 3.57
CA LEU A 50 9.92 4.78 4.75
C LEU A 50 11.43 5.01 4.84
N ALA A 51 12.15 4.90 3.72
CA ALA A 51 13.58 5.18 3.69
C ALA A 51 13.87 6.63 4.11
N LEU A 52 13.12 7.61 3.59
CA LEU A 52 13.29 9.01 3.98
C LEU A 52 13.05 9.22 5.48
N VAL A 53 12.00 8.62 6.05
CA VAL A 53 11.71 8.76 7.48
C VAL A 53 12.79 8.07 8.33
N LEU A 54 13.09 6.81 8.05
CA LEU A 54 13.94 5.98 8.90
C LEU A 54 15.43 6.30 8.76
N VAL A 55 15.89 6.67 7.56
CA VAL A 55 17.31 6.89 7.26
C VAL A 55 17.71 8.35 7.37
N ILE A 56 16.78 9.29 7.14
CA ILE A 56 17.09 10.72 7.16
C ILE A 56 16.48 11.39 8.38
N ILE A 57 15.16 11.34 8.52
CA ILE A 57 14.46 12.11 9.56
C ILE A 57 14.82 11.62 10.97
N ILE A 58 14.69 10.31 11.21
CA ILE A 58 14.95 9.75 12.54
C ILE A 58 16.40 10.01 13.00
N PRO A 59 17.44 9.76 12.20
CA PRO A 59 18.81 10.06 12.61
C PRO A 59 19.02 11.54 12.92
N ILE A 60 18.48 12.48 12.12
CA ILE A 60 18.58 13.92 12.41
C ILE A 60 17.92 14.25 13.76
N ILE A 61 16.73 13.70 14.03
CA ILE A 61 16.04 13.92 15.30
C ILE A 61 16.89 13.39 16.46
N LEU A 62 17.39 12.16 16.36
CA LEU A 62 18.11 11.50 17.45
C LEU A 62 19.50 12.10 17.69
N TRP A 63 20.22 12.48 16.64
CA TRP A 63 21.60 12.96 16.75
C TRP A 63 21.73 14.46 16.96
N LEU A 64 20.75 15.25 16.53
CA LEU A 64 20.89 16.71 16.54
C LEU A 64 19.81 17.36 17.40
N ILE A 65 18.53 17.05 17.15
CA ILE A 65 17.43 17.71 17.85
C ILE A 65 17.35 17.25 19.31
N LEU A 66 17.40 15.93 19.55
CA LEU A 66 17.25 15.37 20.88
C LEU A 66 18.38 15.82 21.83
N PRO A 67 19.67 15.81 21.45
CA PRO A 67 20.73 16.28 22.34
C PRO A 67 20.61 17.78 22.64
N VAL A 68 20.22 18.61 21.67
CA VAL A 68 20.00 20.05 21.90
C VAL A 68 18.87 20.28 22.89
N ILE A 69 17.76 19.56 22.75
CA ILE A 69 16.64 19.65 23.71
C ILE A 69 17.09 19.18 25.09
N LEU A 70 17.79 18.05 25.19
CA LEU A 70 18.29 17.53 26.46
C LEU A 70 19.26 18.52 27.15
N LEU A 71 20.21 19.08 26.41
CA LEU A 71 21.13 20.10 26.93
C LEU A 71 20.37 21.33 27.42
N THR A 72 19.38 21.80 26.66
CA THR A 72 18.57 22.96 27.04
C THR A 72 17.80 22.71 28.34
N ILE A 73 17.22 21.52 28.51
CA ILE A 73 16.52 21.12 29.73
C ILE A 73 17.49 21.04 30.91
N ILE A 74 18.66 20.40 30.73
CA ILE A 74 19.69 20.28 31.76
C ILE A 74 20.16 21.67 32.20
N THR A 75 20.48 22.57 31.26
CA THR A 75 20.90 23.93 31.58
C THR A 75 19.81 24.73 32.29
N TRP A 76 18.54 24.55 31.94
CA TRP A 76 17.43 25.22 32.63
C TRP A 76 17.21 24.71 34.06
N PHE A 77 17.31 23.40 34.28
CA PHE A 77 17.17 22.80 35.61
C PHE A 77 18.39 23.08 36.50
N PHE A 78 19.60 22.83 36.03
CA PHE A 78 20.84 22.94 36.81
C PHE A 78 21.47 24.33 36.79
N GLY A 79 21.19 25.15 35.78
CA GLY A 79 21.65 26.54 35.73
C GLY A 79 21.05 27.42 36.84
N ARG A 80 19.94 26.98 37.47
CA ARG A 80 19.41 27.60 38.70
C ARG A 80 20.12 27.16 39.98
N PHE A 81 20.85 26.04 39.97
CA PHE A 81 21.61 25.55 41.14
C PHE A 81 23.08 26.02 41.13
N LEU A 82 23.60 26.40 39.97
CA LEU A 82 24.98 26.90 39.77
C LEU A 82 25.11 28.43 39.79
N LYS A 83 23.99 29.15 39.94
CA LYS A 83 23.93 30.59 40.19
C LYS A 83 23.52 30.83 41.63
#